data_AF-A0A3A1N9L9-F1
#
_entry.id   AF-A0A3A1N9L9-F1
#
_cell.length_a   1.000
_cell.length_b   1.000
_cell.length_c   1.000
_cell.angle_alpha   90.00
_cell.angle_beta   90.00
_cell.angle_gamma   90.00
#
_symmetry.space_group_name_H-M   'P 1'
#
loop_
_entity.id
_entity.type
_entity.pdbx_description
1 polymer ?
#
loop_
_entity_poly.entity_id
_entity_poly.type
_entity_poly.pdbx_seq_one_letter_code
_entity_poly.pdbx_strand_id
1 'polypeptide(L)'
;MLLNVSYNDKKITKKIDEAVGKPLPIKERFAMGGIGSPKLPITEASLDIYNLLILDNSTNTCNVEIRPNGIIVRFRSRLETYGLIIPYYKLNVYKGDIGIYSIYMDHYFIKVRSDTKAIQRFFRKLLDHRADNLPTNLEDL
;
A
#
# COMPACT_ATOMS: atom_id res chain seq x y z
N MET A 1 8.38 3.16 5.05
CA MET A 1 8.73 4.59 5.22
C MET A 1 7.58 5.46 4.70
N LEU A 2 7.31 6.61 5.32
CA LEU A 2 6.31 7.58 4.86
C LEU A 2 7.02 8.72 4.12
N LEU A 3 6.65 8.97 2.86
CA LEU A 3 7.30 9.95 1.98
C LEU A 3 6.27 10.82 1.27
N ASN A 4 6.58 12.10 1.04
CA ASN A 4 5.87 12.92 0.06
C ASN A 4 6.36 12.54 -1.34
N VAL A 5 5.44 12.13 -2.21
CA VAL A 5 5.71 11.63 -3.58
C VAL A 5 5.04 12.50 -4.65
N SER A 6 4.68 13.74 -4.30
CA SER A 6 4.00 14.68 -5.20
C SER A 6 4.88 15.10 -6.38
N TYR A 7 6.18 15.24 -6.12
CA TYR A 7 7.16 15.72 -7.09
C TYR A 7 8.01 14.58 -7.62
N ASN A 8 8.40 14.69 -8.89
CA ASN A 8 9.31 13.74 -9.53
C ASN A 8 10.76 13.98 -9.05
N ASP A 9 11.07 13.49 -7.86
CA ASP A 9 12.41 13.48 -7.29
C ASP A 9 13.09 12.11 -7.56
N LYS A 10 14.23 12.13 -8.26
CA LYS A 10 15.01 10.94 -8.59
C LYS A 10 15.56 10.23 -7.35
N LYS A 11 15.91 10.96 -6.29
CA LYS A 11 16.39 10.38 -5.03
C LYS A 11 15.28 9.65 -4.30
N ILE A 12 14.08 10.25 -4.26
CA ILE A 12 12.89 9.61 -3.68
C ILE A 12 12.52 8.36 -4.48
N THR A 13 12.47 8.47 -5.81
CA THR A 13 12.17 7.34 -6.70
C THR A 13 13.15 6.19 -6.50
N LYS A 14 14.45 6.49 -6.47
CA LYS A 14 15.49 5.48 -6.21
C LYS A 14 15.28 4.79 -4.85
N LYS A 15 14.99 5.55 -3.79
CA LYS A 15 14.73 5.02 -2.45
C LYS A 15 13.49 4.12 -2.41
N ILE A 16 12.44 4.47 -3.15
CA ILE A 16 11.23 3.65 -3.29
C ILE A 16 11.57 2.35 -4.03
N ASP A 17 12.25 2.46 -5.17
CA ASP A 17 12.62 1.30 -6.00
C ASP A 17 13.55 0.33 -5.25
N GLU A 18 14.47 0.83 -4.42
CA GLU A 18 15.32 0.00 -3.55
C GLU A 18 14.50 -0.75 -2.48
N ALA A 19 13.45 -0.11 -1.94
CA ALA A 19 12.66 -0.68 -0.86
C ALA A 19 11.62 -1.71 -1.32
N VAL A 20 10.95 -1.46 -2.45
CA VAL A 20 9.82 -2.28 -2.92
C VAL A 20 9.96 -2.79 -4.35
N GLY A 21 11.11 -2.55 -5.00
CA GLY A 21 11.35 -2.91 -6.39
C GLY A 21 10.78 -1.87 -7.36
N LYS A 22 11.26 -1.89 -8.61
CA LYS A 22 10.81 -1.02 -9.72
C LYS A 22 9.35 -1.27 -10.10
N PRO A 23 8.68 -0.33 -10.81
CA PRO A 23 7.30 -0.55 -11.24
C PRO A 23 7.22 -1.76 -12.14
N LEU A 24 6.24 -2.64 -11.90
CA LEU A 24 6.02 -3.81 -12.73
C LEU A 24 5.88 -3.39 -14.22
N PRO A 25 6.50 -4.10 -15.17
CA PRO A 25 6.32 -3.86 -16.60
C PRO A 25 4.85 -3.93 -17.01
N ILE A 26 4.48 -3.19 -18.07
CA ILE A 26 3.09 -3.11 -18.56
C ILE A 26 2.50 -4.50 -18.84
N LYS A 27 3.29 -5.41 -19.43
CA LYS A 27 2.88 -6.79 -19.73
C LYS A 27 2.43 -7.55 -18.48
N GLU A 28 3.19 -7.46 -17.40
CA GLU A 28 2.88 -8.10 -16.11
C GLU A 28 1.64 -7.47 -15.48
N ARG A 29 1.49 -6.14 -15.58
CA ARG A 29 0.28 -5.45 -15.08
C ARG A 29 -0.98 -5.98 -15.75
N PHE A 30 -0.95 -6.20 -17.07
CA PHE A 30 -2.10 -6.77 -17.78
C PHE A 30 -2.36 -8.23 -17.40
N ALA A 31 -1.33 -9.05 -17.28
CA ALA A 31 -1.45 -10.44 -16.84
C ALA A 31 -2.07 -10.55 -15.43
N MET A 32 -1.81 -9.58 -14.55
CA MET A 32 -2.36 -9.51 -13.19
C MET A 32 -3.74 -8.83 -13.10
N GLY A 33 -4.32 -8.40 -14.23
CA GLY A 33 -5.57 -7.63 -14.25
C GLY A 33 -5.47 -6.28 -13.53
N GLY A 34 -4.32 -5.62 -13.65
CA GLY A 34 -3.95 -4.38 -12.95
C GLY A 34 -3.24 -4.63 -11.62
N ILE A 35 -2.50 -3.64 -11.13
CA ILE A 35 -1.69 -3.73 -9.90
C ILE A 35 -2.16 -2.78 -8.78
N GLY A 36 -3.12 -1.91 -9.11
CA GLY A 36 -3.68 -0.93 -8.18
C GLY A 36 -4.99 -1.40 -7.57
N SER A 37 -5.25 -0.96 -6.34
CA SER A 37 -6.55 -1.12 -5.69
C SER A 37 -7.58 -0.14 -6.28
N PRO A 38 -8.87 -0.45 -6.17
CA PRO A 38 -9.91 0.59 -6.18
C PRO A 38 -9.62 1.68 -5.13
N LYS A 39 -10.33 2.80 -5.18
CA LYS A 39 -10.27 3.83 -4.14
C LYS A 39 -10.77 3.23 -2.82
N LEU A 40 -9.95 3.27 -1.78
CA LEU A 40 -10.23 2.67 -0.48
C LEU A 40 -10.59 3.78 0.53
N PRO A 41 -11.80 3.80 1.11
CA PRO A 41 -12.13 4.71 2.21
C PRO A 41 -11.31 4.40 3.45
N ILE A 42 -10.59 5.39 3.97
CA ILE A 42 -9.85 5.26 5.23
C ILE A 42 -10.83 5.43 6.38
N THR A 43 -10.78 4.48 7.31
CA THR A 43 -11.61 4.47 8.54
C THR A 43 -10.80 4.90 9.76
N GLU A 44 -9.52 4.54 9.80
CA GLU A 44 -8.60 4.86 10.90
C GLU A 44 -7.16 4.85 10.39
N ALA A 45 -6.26 5.58 11.03
CA ALA A 45 -4.83 5.57 10.71
C ALA A 45 -3.98 5.90 11.93
N SER A 46 -2.67 5.58 11.88
CA SER A 46 -1.71 5.98 12.90
C SER A 46 -1.61 7.50 13.00
N LEU A 47 -1.21 8.02 14.17
CA LEU A 47 -1.19 9.46 14.47
C LEU A 47 -0.47 10.29 13.40
N ASP A 48 0.69 9.83 12.91
CA ASP A 48 1.46 10.51 11.86
C ASP A 48 0.66 10.66 10.55
N ILE A 49 -0.07 9.63 10.17
CA ILE A 49 -0.87 9.60 8.93
C ILE A 49 -2.16 10.39 9.15
N TYR A 50 -2.80 10.22 10.31
CA TYR A 50 -3.99 10.97 10.68
C TYR A 50 -3.73 12.48 10.66
N ASN A 51 -2.61 12.93 11.24
CA ASN A 51 -2.21 14.33 11.24
C ASN A 51 -2.04 14.91 9.83
N LEU A 52 -1.68 14.09 8.84
CA LEU A 52 -1.65 14.51 7.43
C LEU A 52 -3.05 14.52 6.82
N LEU A 53 -3.88 13.52 7.11
CA LEU A 53 -5.23 13.40 6.56
C LEU A 53 -6.14 14.56 7.00
N ILE A 54 -6.07 14.98 8.26
CA ILE A 54 -6.92 16.08 8.79
C ILE A 54 -6.59 17.46 8.21
N LEU A 55 -5.44 17.62 7.54
CA LEU A 55 -5.09 18.88 6.87
C LEU A 55 -5.87 19.09 5.57
N ASP A 56 -6.49 18.03 5.05
CA ASP A 56 -7.32 18.05 3.86
C ASP A 56 -8.81 18.12 4.22
N ASN A 57 -9.58 18.85 3.42
CA ASN A 57 -11.03 18.98 3.59
C ASN A 57 -11.80 17.90 2.80
N SER A 58 -11.08 16.95 2.19
CA SER A 58 -11.66 15.93 1.30
C SER A 58 -11.91 14.61 2.03
N THR A 59 -12.64 13.69 1.38
CA THR A 59 -12.84 12.35 1.92
C THR A 59 -11.52 11.59 1.98
N ASN A 60 -11.12 11.22 3.20
CA ASN A 60 -9.93 10.43 3.47
C ASN A 60 -9.99 9.08 2.77
N THR A 61 -9.15 8.94 1.74
CA THR A 61 -9.08 7.74 0.92
C THR A 61 -7.65 7.44 0.53
N CYS A 62 -7.36 6.17 0.26
CA CYS A 62 -6.08 5.74 -0.25
C CYS A 62 -6.21 4.77 -1.44
N ASN A 63 -5.08 4.53 -2.10
CA ASN A 63 -4.91 3.49 -3.09
C ASN A 63 -3.67 2.67 -2.74
N VAL A 64 -3.72 1.37 -2.97
CA VAL A 64 -2.58 0.47 -2.79
C VAL A 64 -2.07 0.05 -4.16
N GLU A 65 -0.78 0.20 -4.40
CA GLU A 65 -0.08 -0.36 -5.57
C GLU A 65 0.77 -1.54 -5.14
N ILE A 66 0.62 -2.66 -5.86
CA ILE A 66 1.49 -3.82 -5.76
C ILE A 66 2.81 -3.55 -6.50
N ARG A 67 3.92 -3.88 -5.84
CA ARG A 67 5.29 -3.83 -6.36
C ARG A 67 5.95 -5.20 -6.21
N PRO A 68 7.06 -5.48 -6.92
CA PRO A 68 7.73 -6.77 -6.84
C PRO A 68 8.06 -7.20 -5.41
N ASN A 69 8.57 -6.28 -4.58
CA ASN A 69 9.08 -6.59 -3.23
C ASN A 69 8.22 -5.96 -2.12
N GLY A 70 7.02 -5.45 -2.43
CA GLY A 70 6.20 -4.76 -1.45
C GLY A 70 4.97 -4.06 -2.00
N ILE A 71 4.50 -3.05 -1.27
CA ILE A 71 3.41 -2.18 -1.69
C ILE A 71 3.69 -0.72 -1.43
N ILE A 72 2.92 0.12 -2.10
CA ILE A 72 2.84 1.55 -1.85
C ILE A 72 1.39 1.89 -1.53
N VAL A 73 1.11 2.36 -0.31
CA VAL A 73 -0.19 2.92 0.05
C VAL A 73 -0.13 4.43 -0.14
N ARG A 74 -0.83 4.95 -1.16
CA ARG A 74 -0.89 6.38 -1.46
C ARG A 74 -2.16 7.01 -0.94
N PHE A 75 -2.04 8.18 -0.34
CA PHE A 75 -3.16 9.02 0.07
C PHE A 75 -2.80 10.49 -0.17
N ARG A 76 -3.81 11.36 -0.19
CA ARG A 76 -3.58 12.80 -0.35
C ARG A 76 -3.67 13.52 0.99
N SER A 77 -2.92 14.59 1.08
CA SER A 77 -3.07 15.64 2.09
C SER A 77 -2.99 16.97 1.35
N ARG A 78 -4.11 17.69 1.29
CA ARG A 78 -4.27 18.92 0.50
C ARG A 78 -3.91 18.66 -0.98
N LEU A 79 -2.92 19.37 -1.50
CA LEU A 79 -2.40 19.25 -2.87
C LEU A 79 -1.24 18.27 -2.99
N GLU A 80 -0.84 17.65 -1.88
CA GLU A 80 0.29 16.74 -1.83
C GLU A 80 -0.18 15.27 -1.78
N THR A 81 0.58 14.39 -2.41
CA THR A 81 0.40 12.95 -2.34
C THR A 81 1.50 12.35 -1.49
N TYR A 82 1.11 11.61 -0.46
CA TYR A 82 2.00 10.86 0.39
C TYR A 82 1.93 9.37 0.04
N GLY A 83 3.07 8.69 0.17
CA GLY A 83 3.20 7.25 -0.03
C GLY A 83 3.79 6.60 1.22
N LEU A 84 3.03 5.68 1.81
CA LEU A 84 3.55 4.73 2.78
C LEU A 84 4.13 3.53 2.01
N ILE A 85 5.46 3.46 1.96
CA ILE A 85 6.24 2.45 1.26
C ILE A 85 6.48 1.27 2.21
N ILE A 86 5.92 0.11 1.91
CA ILE A 86 5.93 -1.06 2.78
C ILE A 86 6.54 -2.25 2.04
N PRO A 87 7.79 -2.64 2.36
CA PRO A 87 8.36 -3.90 1.89
C PRO A 87 7.59 -5.12 2.42
N TYR A 88 7.54 -6.21 1.66
CA TYR A 88 6.76 -7.39 2.03
C TYR A 88 7.17 -8.04 3.35
N TYR A 89 8.45 -8.00 3.70
CA TYR A 89 8.94 -8.52 4.97
C TYR A 89 8.52 -7.68 6.19
N LYS A 90 8.04 -6.45 5.99
CA LYS A 90 7.45 -5.60 7.05
C LYS A 90 5.93 -5.47 6.96
N LEU A 91 5.32 -5.96 5.88
CA LEU A 91 3.90 -5.80 5.61
C LEU A 91 3.08 -6.76 6.49
N ASN A 92 2.18 -6.22 7.29
CA ASN A 92 1.14 -7.01 7.95
C ASN A 92 -0.24 -6.54 7.49
N VAL A 93 -1.05 -7.47 6.99
CA VAL A 93 -2.42 -7.19 6.54
C VAL A 93 -3.37 -8.06 7.34
N TYR A 94 -4.25 -7.44 8.10
CA TYR A 94 -5.27 -8.12 8.87
C TYR A 94 -6.65 -7.80 8.31
N LYS A 95 -7.49 -8.83 8.20
CA LYS A 95 -8.93 -8.63 8.05
C LYS A 95 -9.48 -8.53 9.48
N GLY A 96 -9.77 -7.32 9.91
CA GLY A 96 -10.24 -7.03 11.28
C GLY A 96 -11.74 -7.26 11.39
N ASP A 97 -12.46 -6.24 11.87
CA ASP A 97 -13.92 -6.22 11.90
C ASP A 97 -14.56 -6.52 10.55
N ILE A 98 -15.83 -6.88 10.57
CA ILE A 98 -16.60 -7.19 9.35
C ILE A 98 -16.54 -6.00 8.40
N GLY A 99 -15.86 -6.20 7.27
CA GLY A 99 -15.73 -5.18 6.23
C GLY A 99 -14.59 -4.20 6.43
N ILE A 100 -13.58 -4.50 7.26
CA ILE A 100 -12.37 -3.68 7.42
C ILE A 100 -11.09 -4.49 7.15
N TYR A 101 -10.21 -3.94 6.31
CA TYR A 101 -8.81 -4.37 6.21
C TYR A 101 -7.91 -3.38 6.92
N SER A 102 -6.93 -3.89 7.65
CA SER A 102 -5.92 -3.09 8.33
C SER A 102 -4.54 -3.40 7.75
N ILE A 103 -3.84 -2.37 7.29
CA ILE A 103 -2.50 -2.45 6.70
C ILE A 103 -1.51 -1.84 7.69
N TYR A 104 -0.50 -2.60 8.10
CA TYR A 104 0.48 -2.22 9.11
C TYR A 104 1.92 -2.30 8.57
N MET A 105 2.76 -1.41 9.08
CA MET A 105 4.22 -1.44 8.96
C MET A 105 4.85 -0.72 10.15
N ASP A 106 5.61 -1.44 10.98
CA ASP A 106 6.19 -0.92 12.21
C ASP A 106 5.10 -0.24 13.08
N HIS A 107 5.20 1.06 13.37
CA HIS A 107 4.18 1.84 14.11
C HIS A 107 3.09 2.47 13.21
N TYR A 108 3.25 2.40 11.88
CA TYR A 108 2.28 2.95 10.95
C TYR A 108 1.13 1.96 10.71
N PHE A 109 -0.08 2.48 10.61
CA PHE A 109 -1.22 1.69 10.17
C PHE A 109 -2.25 2.53 9.41
N ILE A 110 -2.97 1.88 8.50
CA ILE A 110 -4.13 2.42 7.80
C ILE A 110 -5.21 1.34 7.78
N LYS A 111 -6.39 1.63 8.33
CA LYS A 111 -7.57 0.77 8.24
C LYS A 111 -8.51 1.29 7.16
N VAL A 112 -8.97 0.40 6.29
CA VAL A 112 -9.80 0.72 5.14
C VAL A 112 -11.07 -0.11 5.09
N ARG A 113 -12.14 0.48 4.57
CA ARG A 113 -13.39 -0.22 4.33
C ARG A 113 -13.27 -1.19 3.14
N SER A 114 -13.87 -2.36 3.29
CA SER A 114 -13.84 -3.48 2.33
C SER A 114 -15.25 -3.98 1.99
N ASP A 115 -16.13 -3.03 1.68
CA ASP A 115 -17.55 -3.19 1.39
C ASP A 115 -17.84 -3.77 0.00
N THR A 116 -16.85 -3.77 -0.91
CA THR A 116 -17.03 -4.28 -2.28
C THR A 116 -16.23 -5.55 -2.56
N LYS A 117 -16.79 -6.42 -3.42
CA LYS A 117 -16.10 -7.62 -3.93
C LYS A 117 -14.78 -7.28 -4.65
N ALA A 118 -14.70 -6.11 -5.30
CA ALA A 118 -13.50 -5.67 -5.99
C ALA A 118 -12.34 -5.43 -5.02
N ILE A 119 -12.61 -4.79 -3.88
CA ILE A 119 -11.61 -4.56 -2.83
C ILE A 119 -11.16 -5.89 -2.23
N GLN A 120 -12.11 -6.80 -1.93
CA GLN A 120 -11.79 -8.12 -1.39
C GLN A 120 -10.91 -8.94 -2.35
N ARG A 121 -11.22 -8.94 -3.66
CA ARG A 121 -10.38 -9.59 -4.68
C ARG A 121 -8.99 -8.95 -4.77
N PHE A 122 -8.89 -7.62 -4.66
CA PHE A 122 -7.60 -6.94 -4.65
C PHE A 122 -6.74 -7.38 -3.46
N PHE A 123 -7.28 -7.40 -2.24
CA PHE A 123 -6.52 -7.83 -1.06
C PHE A 123 -6.14 -9.31 -1.13
N ARG A 124 -6.99 -10.17 -1.69
CA ARG A 124 -6.62 -11.56 -1.95
C ARG A 124 -5.43 -11.66 -2.89
N LYS A 125 -5.50 -10.99 -4.05
CA LYS A 125 -4.39 -10.91 -5.02
C LYS A 125 -3.10 -10.37 -4.39
N LEU A 126 -3.22 -9.34 -3.55
CA LEU A 126 -2.07 -8.77 -2.83
C LEU A 126 -1.40 -9.82 -1.92
N LEU A 127 -2.18 -10.58 -1.16
CA LEU A 127 -1.67 -11.60 -0.26
C LEU A 127 -1.05 -12.78 -1.02
N ASP A 128 -1.67 -13.21 -2.11
CA ASP A 128 -1.13 -14.26 -2.98
C ASP A 128 0.21 -13.80 -3.59
N HIS A 129 0.26 -12.60 -4.18
CA HIS A 129 1.50 -12.05 -4.73
C HIS A 129 2.60 -11.88 -3.67
N ARG A 130 2.25 -11.47 -2.45
CA ARG A 130 3.20 -11.40 -1.33
C ARG A 130 3.79 -12.77 -1.02
N ALA A 131 2.96 -13.81 -0.98
CA ALA A 131 3.40 -15.17 -0.66
C ALA A 131 4.41 -15.69 -1.69
N ASP A 132 4.17 -15.42 -2.97
CA ASP A 132 5.06 -15.84 -4.07
C ASP A 132 6.40 -15.08 -4.10
N ASN A 133 6.47 -13.90 -3.49
CA ASN A 133 7.64 -13.00 -3.56
C ASN A 133 8.28 -12.75 -2.18
N LEU A 134 7.83 -13.44 -1.13
CA LEU A 134 8.55 -13.41 0.14
C LEU A 134 9.85 -14.22 -0.03
N PRO A 135 11.02 -13.70 0.35
CA PRO A 135 12.22 -14.52 0.37
C PRO A 135 11.98 -15.70 1.32
N THR A 136 12.18 -16.92 0.82
CA THR A 136 12.15 -18.15 1.62
C THR A 136 13.10 -17.96 2.81
N ASN A 137 12.62 -18.21 4.02
CA ASN A 137 13.45 -18.06 5.20
C ASN A 137 14.58 -19.10 5.10
N LEU A 138 15.81 -18.72 5.46
CA LEU A 138 16.96 -19.66 5.44
C LEU A 138 16.76 -20.87 6.36
N GLU A 139 15.79 -20.80 7.28
CA GLU A 139 15.38 -21.88 8.19
C GLU A 139 14.41 -22.89 7.53
N ASP A 140 13.88 -22.61 6.34
CA ASP A 140 12.95 -23.47 5.59
C ASP A 140 13.65 -24.34 4.50
N LEU A 141 15.00 -24.34 4.45
CA LEU A 141 15.87 -25.12 3.56
C LEU A 141 16.63 -26.20 4.34
#